data_AF-A0A3D2N121-F1
#
_entry.id   AF-A0A3D2N121-F1
#
_cell.length_a   1.000
_cell.length_b   1.000
_cell.length_c   1.000
_cell.angle_alpha   90.00
_cell.angle_beta   90.00
_cell.angle_gamma   90.00
#
_symmetry.space_group_name_H-M   'P 1'
#
loop_
_entity.id
_entity.type
_entity.pdbx_description
1 polymer ?
#
loop_
_entity_poly.entity_id
_entity_poly.type
_entity_poly.pdbx_seq_one_letter_code
_entity_poly.pdbx_strand_id
1 'polypeptide(L)' 'MNLLFIGDVVGRSGCDYLESCLYDIKREYNIDVTVVNGENSAQGNGITPESFDRLMRMG' A
#
# COMPACT_ATOMS: atom_id res chain seq x y z
N MET A 1 7.55 3.96 18.42
CA MET A 1 6.46 4.01 17.42
C MET A 1 7.09 4.28 16.08
N ASN A 2 7.11 3.29 15.20
CA ASN A 2 7.74 3.33 13.89
C ASN A 2 6.66 3.52 12.83
N LEU A 3 6.81 4.56 12.01
CA LEU A 3 5.90 4.92 10.94
C LEU A 3 6.53 4.56 9.59
N LEU A 4 5.79 3.84 8.75
CA LEU A 4 6.14 3.57 7.36
C LEU A 4 5.27 4.43 6.44
N PHE A 5 5.90 5.25 5.60
CA PHE A 5 5.21 6.00 4.55
C PHE A 5 5.57 5.40 3.19
N ILE A 6 4.56 4.92 2.47
CA ILE A 6 4.69 4.42 1.11
C ILE A 6 4.29 5.55 0.16
N GLY A 7 5.14 5.77 -0.84
CA GLY A 7 4.87 6.69 -1.94
C GLY A 7 3.66 6.26 -2.77
N ASP A 8 3.48 6.90 -3.92
CA ASP A 8 2.32 6.65 -4.77
C ASP A 8 2.29 5.19 -5.29
N VAL A 9 1.18 4.50 -5.01
CA VAL A 9 0.91 3.16 -5.50
C VAL A 9 0.15 3.26 -6.80
N VAL A 10 0.78 2.84 -7.90
CA VAL A 10 0.24 3.03 -9.25
C VAL A 10 -0.34 1.73 -9.82
N GLY A 11 -1.67 1.72 -10.01
CA GLY A 11 -2.44 0.68 -10.65
C GLY A 11 -2.33 -0.69 -10.00
N ARG A 12 -2.75 -1.70 -10.75
CA ARG A 12 -2.74 -3.10 -10.29
C ARG A 12 -1.33 -3.58 -9.97
N SER A 13 -0.34 -3.25 -10.78
CA SER A 13 1.06 -3.66 -10.57
C SER A 13 1.64 -3.11 -9.28
N GLY A 14 1.34 -1.85 -8.94
CA GLY A 14 1.78 -1.26 -7.68
C GLY A 14 1.14 -1.95 -6.48
N CYS A 15 -0.17 -2.20 -6.55
CA CYS A 15 -0.89 -2.93 -5.51
C CYS A 15 -0.34 -4.36 -5.32
N ASP A 16 -0.16 -5.11 -6.42
CA ASP A 16 0.36 -6.48 -6.39
C ASP A 16 1.77 -6.54 -5.80
N TYR A 17 2.64 -5.59 -6.16
CA TYR A 17 3.98 -5.51 -5.62
C TYR A 17 3.97 -5.19 -4.12
N LEU A 18 3.20 -4.18 -3.71
CA LEU A 18 3.13 -3.78 -2.31
C LEU A 18 2.60 -4.94 -1.44
N GLU A 19 1.57 -5.64 -1.91
CA GLU A 19 1.01 -6.82 -1.23
C GLU A 19 2.06 -7.92 -1.03
N SER A 20 2.96 -8.10 -1.99
CA SER A 20 4.00 -9.14 -1.92
C SER A 20 5.11 -8.88 -0.91
N CYS A 21 5.35 -7.62 -0.51
CA CYS A 21 6.52 -7.25 0.30
C CYS A 21 6.20 -6.51 1.60
N LEU A 22 5.01 -5.91 1.74
CA LEU A 22 4.69 -5.04 2.88
C LEU A 22 4.77 -5.77 4.23
N TYR A 23 4.35 -7.04 4.30
CA TYR A 23 4.41 -7.82 5.53
C TYR A 23 5.85 -7.99 6.04
N ASP A 24 6.77 -8.36 5.15
CA ASP A 24 8.17 -8.58 5.52
C ASP A 24 8.85 -7.27 5.94
N ILE A 25 8.58 -6.17 5.22
CA ILE A 25 9.06 -4.83 5.59
C ILE A 25 8.53 -4.43 6.98
N LYS A 26 7.23 -4.61 7.24
CA LYS A 26 6.65 -4.28 8.55
C LYS A 26 7.31 -5.06 9.68
N ARG A 27 7.62 -6.34 9.46
CA ARG A 27 8.30 -7.19 10.45
C ARG A 27 9.77 -6.82 10.65
N GLU A 28 10.51 -6.58 9.57
CA GLU A 28 11.93 -6.24 9.62
C GLU A 28 12.17 -4.95 10.41
N TYR A 29 11.34 -3.94 10.18
CA TYR A 29 11.48 -2.62 10.78
C TYR A 29 10.60 -2.39 12.01
N ASN A 30 9.85 -3.39 12.47
CA ASN A 30 8.90 -3.30 13.59
C ASN A 30 7.95 -2.09 13.42
N ILE A 31 7.25 -2.02 12.29
CA ILE A 31 6.36 -0.90 11.94
C ILE A 31 5.05 -0.97 12.72
N ASP A 32 4.68 0.13 13.37
CA ASP A 32 3.43 0.26 14.15
C ASP A 32 2.28 0.85 13.30
N VAL A 33 2.61 1.76 12.38
CA VAL A 33 1.64 2.44 11.51
C VAL A 33 2.18 2.52 10.09
N THR A 34 1.34 2.19 9.11
CA THR A 34 1.64 2.33 7.68
C THR A 34 0.69 3.35 7.07
N VAL A 35 1.23 4.30 6.32
CA VAL A 35 0.48 5.25 5.48
C VAL A 35 0.87 5.01 4.03
N VAL A 36 -0.11 4.92 3.14
CA VAL A 36 0.11 4.67 1.72
C VAL A 36 -0.53 5.80 0.93
N ASN A 37 0.23 6.43 0.02
CA ASN A 37 -0.39 7.27 -1.00
C ASN A 37 -1.01 6.39 -2.08
N GLY A 38 -2.33 6.40 -2.17
CA GLY A 38 -3.09 5.59 -3.13
C GLY A 38 -3.64 6.38 -4.31
N GLU A 39 -3.24 7.64 -4.54
CA GLU A 39 -3.88 8.52 -5.52
C GLU A 39 -3.96 7.93 -6.93
N ASN A 40 -3.03 7.04 -7.31
CA ASN A 40 -3.04 6.35 -8.60
C ASN A 40 -3.26 4.83 -8.47
N SER A 41 -3.84 4.33 -7.37
CA SER A 41 -4.00 2.89 -7.12
C SER A 41 -4.99 2.20 -8.06
N ALA A 42 -5.95 2.95 -8.61
CA ALA A 42 -6.77 2.50 -9.72
C ALA A 42 -5.97 2.42 -11.03
N GLN A 43 -6.45 1.68 -12.02
CA GLN A 43 -5.84 1.69 -13.34
C GLN A 43 -5.96 3.10 -13.96
N GLY A 44 -4.85 3.85 -14.04
CA GLY A 44 -4.84 5.24 -14.51
C GLY A 44 -4.65 6.22 -13.36
N ASN A 45 -5.74 6.88 -12.93
CA ASN A 45 -5.74 7.88 -11.86
C ASN A 45 -6.95 7.65 -10.94
N GLY A 46 -6.75 7.88 -9.65
CA GLY A 46 -7.77 7.84 -8.61
C GLY A 46 -7.70 6.57 -7.76
N ILE A 47 -8.70 6.47 -6.88
CA ILE A 47 -8.94 5.31 -6.02
C ILE A 47 -10.31 4.74 -6.39
N THR A 48 -10.38 3.46 -6.75
CA THR A 48 -11.65 2.73 -6.84
C THR A 48 -11.95 2.06 -5.49
N PRO A 49 -13.21 1.69 -5.20
CA PRO A 49 -13.52 0.88 -4.02
C PRO A 49 -12.68 -0.41 -3.96
N GLU A 50 -12.44 -1.05 -5.10
CA GLU A 50 -11.58 -2.23 -5.20
C GLU A 50 -10.13 -1.92 -4.81
N SER A 51 -9.52 -0.86 -5.36
CA SER A 51 -8.13 -0.54 -5.03
C SER A 51 -7.97 -0.10 -3.57
N PHE A 52 -8.95 0.62 -3.03
CA PHE A 52 -9.03 0.95 -1.60
C PHE A 52 -9.07 -0.30 -0.72
N ASP A 53 -10.00 -1.21 -0.99
CA ASP A 53 -10.17 -2.44 -0.21
C ASP A 53 -8.91 -3.31 -0.25
N ARG A 54 -8.22 -3.35 -1.40
CA ARG A 54 -6.94 -4.03 -1.52
C ARG A 54 -5.90 -3.39 -0.59
N LEU A 55 -5.66 -2.09 -0.69
CA LEU A 55 -4.68 -1.39 0.15
C LEU A 55 -4.95 -1.56 1.65
N MET A 56 -6.21 -1.48 2.05
CA MET A 56 -6.60 -1.64 3.47
C MET A 56 -6.39 -3.05 4.00
N ARG A 57 -6.50 -4.09 3.15
CA ARG A 57 -6.28 -5.49 3.55
C ARG A 57 -4.80 -5.86 3.71
N MET A 58 -3.88 -5.08 3.12
CA MET A 58 -2.43 -5.31 3.22
C MET A 58 -1.85 -4.80 4.55
N GLY A 59 -2.53 -3.85 5.20
CA GLY A 59 -2.19 -3.30 6.50
C GLY A 59 -2.56 -4.24 7.65
#